data_AF-A0A2D7JQ69-F1
#
_entry.id   AF-A0A2D7JQ69-F1
#
_cell.length_a   1.000
_cell.length_b   1.000
_cell.length_c   1.000
_cell.angle_alpha   90.00
_cell.angle_beta   90.00
_cell.angle_gamma   90.00
#
_symmetry.space_group_name_H-M   'P 1'
#
loop_
_entity.id
_entity.type
_entity.pdbx_description
1 polymer ?
#
loop_
_entity_poly.entity_id
_entity_poly.type
_entity_poly.pdbx_seq_one_letter_code
_entity_poly.pdbx_strand_id
1 'polypeptide(L)'
;MLLICGFISAGLLSGCGTLPQPFRPADGSKSHNPFLIAPEAAGVTIMPIIGIDADRGQRVALQMATLLQRAGLPAAVGRSNPESHLLTAAATVRADAQTVEIRWFLYAPSGENRLQKTALWPAEIDPLTAPTNALNAQLNAIVAAVAAELKIPPARKPKDVSFTVSAVIGAPADGNTYLQQAMHIRLRRAGYRLQTDDFDVDYIILGHVTVSSSSPDGETIAISWSLMTAGGDPVGQIEQSNNVPAGTAAQSWRRMAGAITDAVLPAVIALIKKAESQNSSSKRQ
;
A
#
# COMPACT_ATOMS: atom_id res chain seq x y z
N MET A 1 74.17 41.10 -33.25
CA MET A 1 73.94 39.76 -33.80
C MET A 1 73.39 38.89 -32.67
N LEU A 2 72.08 38.62 -32.69
CA LEU A 2 71.33 37.54 -31.98
C LEU A 2 71.49 37.44 -30.43
N LEU A 3 70.48 37.23 -29.57
CA LEU A 3 69.04 36.98 -29.69
C LEU A 3 68.43 37.19 -28.28
N ILE A 4 67.16 37.60 -28.24
CA ILE A 4 66.33 37.87 -27.07
C ILE A 4 65.94 36.56 -26.35
N CYS A 5 65.90 36.55 -25.01
CA CYS A 5 64.91 35.74 -24.28
C CYS A 5 64.66 36.30 -22.87
N GLY A 6 63.59 37.07 -22.75
CA GLY A 6 63.02 37.47 -21.46
C GLY A 6 62.21 36.31 -20.87
N PHE A 7 62.47 36.00 -19.60
CA PHE A 7 61.65 35.07 -18.83
C PHE A 7 60.51 35.86 -18.18
N ILE A 8 59.35 35.84 -18.82
CA ILE A 8 58.08 36.31 -18.25
C ILE A 8 57.54 35.16 -17.39
N SER A 9 57.58 35.33 -16.07
CA SER A 9 56.90 34.44 -15.11
C SER A 9 55.39 34.65 -15.19
N ALA A 10 54.71 33.83 -15.98
CA ALA A 10 53.26 33.73 -16.00
C ALA A 10 52.78 32.78 -14.88
N GLY A 11 52.30 33.34 -13.77
CA GLY A 11 51.60 32.60 -12.72
C GLY A 11 50.22 32.18 -13.19
N LEU A 12 50.07 30.92 -13.62
CA LEU A 12 48.77 30.34 -13.96
C LEU A 12 48.04 29.89 -12.69
N LEU A 13 46.89 30.52 -12.45
CA LEU A 13 45.86 30.10 -11.52
C LEU A 13 45.46 28.63 -11.79
N SER A 14 45.70 27.75 -10.83
CA SER A 14 45.09 26.41 -10.76
C SER A 14 44.07 26.39 -9.62
N GLY A 15 42.92 26.98 -9.89
CA GLY A 15 41.71 26.82 -9.08
C GLY A 15 40.90 25.63 -9.56
N CYS A 16 41.14 24.46 -8.97
CA CYS A 16 40.17 23.37 -8.93
C CYS A 16 39.86 23.10 -7.46
N GLY A 17 39.08 23.99 -6.85
CA GLY A 17 38.49 23.71 -5.54
C GLY A 17 37.60 22.47 -5.67
N THR A 18 37.73 21.53 -4.74
CA THR A 18 36.82 20.40 -4.64
C THR A 18 35.41 20.95 -4.48
N LEU A 19 34.57 20.67 -5.48
CA LEU A 19 33.14 21.01 -5.43
C LEU A 19 32.58 20.47 -4.11
N PRO A 20 31.92 21.29 -3.26
CA PRO A 20 31.27 20.77 -2.07
C PRO A 20 30.24 19.74 -2.55
N GLN A 21 30.44 18.48 -2.15
CA GLN A 21 29.53 17.38 -2.45
C GLN A 21 28.62 17.19 -1.22
N PRO A 22 27.53 17.94 -1.07
CA PRO A 22 26.63 17.86 0.09
C PRO A 22 25.96 16.48 0.25
N PHE A 23 26.08 15.60 -0.76
CA PHE A 23 25.52 14.24 -0.76
C PHE A 23 26.59 13.14 -0.75
N ARG A 24 27.87 13.48 -0.59
CA ARG A 24 28.90 12.46 -0.37
C ARG A 24 28.84 12.03 1.09
N PRO A 25 28.63 10.74 1.40
CA PRO A 25 28.66 10.26 2.78
C PRO A 25 30.01 10.63 3.38
N ALA A 26 29.99 11.25 4.56
CA ALA A 26 31.17 11.24 5.40
C ALA A 26 31.55 9.77 5.62
N ASP A 27 32.84 9.45 5.59
CA ASP A 27 33.37 8.18 6.06
C ASP A 27 32.84 6.88 5.42
N GLY A 28 32.64 6.82 4.09
CA GLY A 28 32.68 5.56 3.30
C GLY A 28 31.73 4.42 3.68
N SER A 29 30.94 4.58 4.75
CA SER A 29 29.98 3.62 5.26
C SER A 29 28.65 4.02 4.67
N LYS A 30 28.25 3.30 3.62
CA LYS A 30 26.84 3.28 3.22
C LYS A 30 26.10 2.67 4.40
N SER A 31 25.51 3.50 5.25
CA SER A 31 24.59 3.04 6.27
C SER A 31 23.47 2.28 5.54
N HIS A 32 23.29 1.01 5.90
CA HIS A 32 22.21 0.19 5.37
C HIS A 32 20.90 0.85 5.79
N ASN A 33 20.28 1.60 4.89
CA ASN A 33 19.01 2.24 5.14
C ASN A 33 17.93 1.13 5.17
N PRO A 34 17.35 0.79 6.33
CA PRO A 34 16.36 -0.28 6.42
C PRO A 34 15.07 0.03 5.65
N PHE A 35 14.88 1.28 5.18
CA PHE A 35 13.79 1.66 4.27
C PHE A 35 14.08 1.40 2.78
N LEU A 36 15.32 1.06 2.41
CA LEU A 36 15.66 0.54 1.07
C LEU A 36 15.57 -0.99 1.00
N ILE A 37 15.35 -1.64 2.15
CA ILE A 37 14.95 -3.04 2.19
C ILE A 37 13.46 -3.03 1.86
N ALA A 38 13.14 -3.18 0.57
CA ALA A 38 11.84 -3.73 0.23
C ALA A 38 11.67 -4.97 1.11
N PRO A 39 10.55 -5.14 1.84
CA PRO A 39 10.37 -6.33 2.66
C PRO A 39 10.75 -7.53 1.81
N GLU A 40 11.58 -8.43 2.34
CA GLU A 40 11.97 -9.71 1.74
C GLU A 40 10.75 -10.66 1.58
N ALA A 41 9.55 -10.10 1.37
CA ALA A 41 8.40 -10.83 0.91
C ALA A 41 8.68 -11.21 -0.55
N ALA A 42 9.21 -12.42 -0.72
CA ALA A 42 9.20 -13.17 -1.97
C ALA A 42 7.85 -12.97 -2.67
N GLY A 43 7.84 -12.15 -3.73
CA GLY A 43 6.63 -11.88 -4.51
C GLY A 43 6.21 -13.12 -5.30
N VAL A 44 5.03 -13.10 -5.92
CA VAL A 44 4.59 -14.16 -6.82
C VAL A 44 4.67 -13.67 -8.26
N THR A 45 5.58 -14.24 -9.03
CA THR A 45 5.64 -14.08 -10.48
C THR A 45 4.67 -15.06 -11.11
N ILE A 46 3.81 -14.54 -11.99
CA ILE A 46 2.79 -15.32 -12.67
C ILE A 46 3.16 -15.45 -14.13
N MET A 47 3.15 -16.68 -14.64
CA MET A 47 3.29 -16.94 -16.07
C MET A 47 1.91 -17.03 -16.73
N PRO A 48 1.78 -16.58 -17.99
CA PRO A 48 0.60 -16.88 -18.79
C PRO A 48 0.33 -18.38 -18.83
N ILE A 49 -0.94 -18.75 -18.76
CA ILE A 49 -1.35 -20.15 -18.83
C ILE A 49 -0.98 -20.70 -20.20
N ILE A 50 -0.33 -21.87 -20.22
CA ILE A 50 0.02 -22.59 -21.44
C ILE A 50 -1.09 -23.60 -21.80
N GLY A 51 -1.19 -23.99 -23.07
CA GLY A 51 -2.20 -24.94 -23.55
C GLY A 51 -3.55 -24.30 -23.93
N ILE A 52 -3.62 -22.97 -23.89
CA ILE A 52 -4.67 -22.15 -24.49
C ILE A 52 -4.02 -21.02 -25.31
N ASP A 53 -4.85 -20.30 -26.06
CA ASP A 53 -4.47 -19.09 -26.79
C ASP A 53 -3.77 -18.05 -25.89
N ALA A 54 -2.78 -17.34 -26.44
CA ALA A 54 -1.87 -16.49 -25.67
C ALA A 54 -2.58 -15.33 -24.97
N ASP A 55 -3.54 -14.70 -25.65
CA ASP A 55 -4.30 -13.57 -25.09
C ASP A 55 -5.20 -14.04 -23.93
N ARG A 56 -5.81 -15.23 -24.05
CA ARG A 56 -6.55 -15.86 -22.95
C ARG A 56 -5.64 -16.17 -21.77
N GLY A 57 -4.49 -16.80 -22.02
CA GLY A 57 -3.50 -17.11 -20.99
C GLY A 57 -3.00 -15.86 -20.26
N GLN A 58 -2.73 -14.78 -21.00
CA GLN A 58 -2.33 -13.49 -20.48
C GLN A 58 -3.42 -12.84 -19.63
N ARG A 59 -4.67 -12.85 -20.11
CA ARG A 59 -5.83 -12.30 -19.39
C ARG A 59 -6.05 -13.01 -18.05
N VAL A 60 -5.92 -14.34 -18.01
CA VAL A 60 -6.02 -15.09 -16.75
C VAL A 60 -4.87 -14.73 -15.81
N ALA A 61 -3.63 -14.65 -16.30
CA ALA A 61 -2.47 -14.29 -15.49
C ALA A 61 -2.61 -12.89 -14.87
N LEU A 62 -3.09 -11.90 -15.63
CA LEU A 62 -3.35 -10.55 -15.13
C LEU A 62 -4.44 -10.52 -14.06
N GLN A 63 -5.51 -11.29 -14.24
CA GLN A 63 -6.58 -11.38 -13.25
C GLN A 63 -6.10 -12.07 -11.97
N MET A 64 -5.31 -13.14 -12.10
CA MET A 64 -4.67 -13.82 -10.98
C MET A 64 -3.76 -12.86 -10.18
N ALA A 65 -2.94 -12.06 -10.87
CA ALA A 65 -2.10 -11.05 -10.23
C ALA A 65 -2.93 -10.06 -9.42
N THR A 66 -4.02 -9.56 -10.00
CA THR A 66 -4.95 -8.64 -9.32
C THR A 66 -5.56 -9.25 -8.06
N LEU A 67 -5.96 -10.53 -8.11
CA LEU A 67 -6.56 -11.21 -6.96
C LEU A 67 -5.55 -11.48 -5.85
N LEU A 68 -4.33 -11.91 -6.19
CA LEU A 68 -3.26 -12.10 -5.22
C LEU A 68 -2.88 -10.76 -4.57
N GLN A 69 -2.73 -9.69 -5.34
CA GLN A 69 -2.49 -8.34 -4.79
C GLN A 69 -3.60 -7.90 -3.82
N ARG A 70 -4.87 -8.15 -4.15
CA ARG A 70 -5.99 -7.89 -3.23
C ARG A 70 -5.95 -8.75 -1.98
N ALA A 71 -5.38 -9.95 -2.07
CA ALA A 71 -5.12 -10.82 -0.92
C ALA A 71 -3.86 -10.41 -0.12
N GLY A 72 -3.22 -9.28 -0.45
CA GLY A 72 -2.02 -8.78 0.23
C GLY A 72 -0.70 -9.39 -0.27
N LEU A 73 -0.74 -10.13 -1.37
CA LEU A 73 0.42 -10.76 -2.00
C LEU A 73 1.00 -9.88 -3.11
N PRO A 74 2.25 -9.39 -2.99
CA PRO A 74 2.92 -8.76 -4.13
C PRO A 74 3.01 -9.76 -5.28
N ALA A 75 2.34 -9.48 -6.40
CA ALA A 75 2.30 -10.39 -7.53
C ALA A 75 2.35 -9.64 -8.86
N ALA A 76 3.02 -10.19 -9.87
CA ALA A 76 3.14 -9.57 -11.19
C ALA A 76 3.26 -10.61 -12.30
N VAL A 77 2.77 -10.28 -13.49
CA VAL A 77 2.91 -11.14 -14.67
C VAL A 77 4.27 -10.89 -15.33
N GLY A 78 5.02 -11.96 -15.61
CA GLY A 78 6.26 -11.94 -16.40
C GLY A 78 7.45 -11.17 -15.80
N ARG A 79 7.29 -10.47 -14.68
CA ARG A 79 8.38 -9.81 -13.94
C ARG A 79 8.71 -10.62 -12.70
N SER A 80 9.98 -10.96 -12.53
CA SER A 80 10.50 -11.71 -11.39
C SER A 80 11.73 -11.03 -10.83
N ASN A 81 11.89 -11.07 -9.51
CA ASN A 81 13.20 -11.01 -8.90
C ASN A 81 13.64 -12.45 -8.57
N PRO A 82 14.92 -12.69 -8.24
CA PRO A 82 15.42 -14.04 -7.94
C PRO A 82 14.71 -14.71 -6.75
N GLU A 83 14.15 -13.92 -5.84
CA GLU A 83 13.45 -14.39 -4.64
C GLU A 83 11.95 -14.61 -4.86
N SER A 84 11.42 -14.41 -6.07
CA SER A 84 9.99 -14.60 -6.34
C SER A 84 9.62 -16.08 -6.40
N HIS A 85 8.46 -16.42 -5.82
CA HIS A 85 7.75 -17.65 -6.14
C HIS A 85 7.22 -17.60 -7.58
N LEU A 86 7.21 -18.73 -8.28
CA LEU A 86 6.69 -18.83 -9.64
C LEU A 86 5.34 -19.56 -9.63
N LEU A 87 4.27 -18.86 -9.98
CA LEU A 87 2.96 -19.44 -10.26
C LEU A 87 2.79 -19.64 -11.76
N THR A 88 2.55 -20.87 -12.19
CA THR A 88 2.28 -21.21 -13.58
C THR A 88 1.15 -22.23 -13.68
N ALA A 89 0.56 -22.37 -14.86
CA ALA A 89 -0.47 -23.35 -15.10
C ALA A 89 -0.48 -23.85 -16.54
N ALA A 90 -0.93 -25.10 -16.70
CA ALA A 90 -1.19 -25.72 -17.98
C ALA A 90 -2.67 -26.10 -18.08
N ALA A 91 -3.31 -25.67 -19.16
CA ALA A 91 -4.68 -25.98 -19.49
C ALA A 91 -4.76 -27.12 -20.52
N THR A 92 -5.78 -27.95 -20.42
CA THR A 92 -6.08 -29.03 -21.37
C THR A 92 -7.59 -29.18 -21.49
N VAL A 93 -8.11 -29.08 -22.71
CA VAL A 93 -9.54 -29.34 -22.98
C VAL A 93 -9.79 -30.83 -22.80
N ARG A 94 -10.78 -31.19 -21.98
CA ARG A 94 -11.12 -32.59 -21.72
C ARG A 94 -11.87 -33.19 -22.91
N ALA A 95 -11.94 -34.51 -22.96
CA ALA A 95 -12.60 -35.26 -24.05
C ALA A 95 -14.10 -34.92 -24.20
N ASP A 96 -14.74 -34.42 -23.13
CA ASP A 96 -16.13 -33.94 -23.17
C ASP A 96 -16.32 -32.61 -23.91
N ALA A 97 -15.23 -31.89 -24.22
CA ALA A 97 -15.21 -30.55 -24.82
C ALA A 97 -16.01 -29.46 -24.06
N GLN A 98 -16.57 -29.80 -22.89
CA GLN A 98 -17.36 -28.91 -22.04
C GLN A 98 -16.54 -28.40 -20.86
N THR A 99 -15.42 -29.05 -20.56
CA THR A 99 -14.56 -28.70 -19.44
C THR A 99 -13.11 -28.52 -19.86
N VAL A 100 -12.48 -27.49 -19.32
CA VAL A 100 -11.04 -27.23 -19.41
C VAL A 100 -10.43 -27.58 -18.07
N GLU A 101 -9.53 -28.57 -18.06
CA GLU A 101 -8.72 -28.88 -16.89
C GLU A 101 -7.53 -27.91 -16.84
N ILE A 102 -7.37 -27.21 -15.72
CA ILE A 102 -6.22 -26.32 -15.50
C ILE A 102 -5.44 -26.84 -14.30
N ARG A 103 -4.20 -27.25 -14.56
CA ARG A 103 -3.24 -27.70 -13.53
C ARG A 103 -2.31 -26.56 -13.17
N TRP A 104 -2.40 -26.12 -11.93
CA TRP A 104 -1.64 -25.01 -11.34
C TRP A 104 -0.46 -25.54 -10.54
N PHE A 105 0.66 -24.82 -10.61
CA PHE A 105 1.89 -25.13 -9.90
C PHE A 105 2.47 -23.87 -9.27
N LEU A 106 2.85 -23.93 -8.00
CA LEU A 106 3.61 -22.89 -7.32
C LEU A 106 5.01 -23.42 -7.00
N TYR A 107 6.03 -22.78 -7.54
CA TYR A 107 7.41 -23.11 -7.25
C TYR A 107 8.03 -22.08 -6.30
N ALA A 108 8.84 -22.54 -5.36
CA ALA A 108 9.74 -21.69 -4.59
C ALA A 108 10.88 -21.17 -5.48
N PRO A 109 11.59 -20.10 -5.07
CA PRO A 109 12.81 -19.64 -5.74
C PRO A 109 13.86 -20.74 -5.96
N SER A 110 13.92 -21.71 -5.05
CA SER A 110 14.79 -22.90 -5.14
C SER A 110 14.39 -23.89 -6.25
N GLY A 111 13.23 -23.71 -6.89
CA GLY A 111 12.64 -24.65 -7.84
C GLY A 111 11.80 -25.76 -7.19
N GLU A 112 11.69 -25.79 -5.86
CA GLU A 112 10.81 -26.73 -5.15
C GLU A 112 9.34 -26.49 -5.51
N ASN A 113 8.61 -27.52 -5.91
CA ASN A 113 7.16 -27.43 -6.09
C ASN A 113 6.46 -27.45 -4.72
N ARG A 114 5.83 -26.33 -4.37
CA ARG A 114 5.15 -26.08 -3.10
C ARG A 114 3.65 -26.32 -3.17
N LEU A 115 3.05 -26.19 -4.34
CA LEU A 115 1.62 -26.39 -4.55
C LEU A 115 1.38 -27.01 -5.92
N GLN A 116 0.57 -28.07 -5.96
CA GLN A 116 -0.05 -28.54 -7.17
C GLN A 116 -1.57 -28.61 -6.98
N LYS A 117 -2.34 -27.95 -7.85
CA LYS A 117 -3.80 -27.92 -7.74
C LYS A 117 -4.46 -27.98 -9.11
N THR A 118 -5.48 -28.81 -9.24
CA THR A 118 -6.28 -28.92 -10.47
C THR A 118 -7.61 -28.18 -10.28
N ALA A 119 -7.99 -27.40 -11.29
CA ALA A 119 -9.30 -26.76 -11.40
C ALA A 119 -9.98 -27.23 -12.69
N LEU A 120 -11.30 -27.45 -12.62
CA LEU A 120 -12.13 -27.74 -13.78
C LEU A 120 -12.94 -26.50 -14.10
N TRP A 121 -12.75 -25.95 -15.29
CA TRP A 121 -13.41 -24.75 -15.77
C TRP A 121 -14.43 -25.09 -16.84
N PRO A 122 -15.65 -24.52 -16.81
CA PRO A 122 -16.58 -24.63 -17.92
C PRO A 122 -15.99 -24.00 -19.19
N ALA A 123 -16.01 -24.73 -20.31
CA ALA A 123 -15.45 -24.27 -21.58
C ALA A 123 -16.20 -23.06 -22.17
N GLU A 124 -17.45 -22.83 -21.75
CA GLU A 124 -18.27 -21.67 -22.11
C GLU A 124 -17.74 -20.34 -21.52
N ILE A 125 -16.93 -20.39 -20.46
CA ILE A 125 -16.32 -19.19 -19.87
C ILE A 125 -15.05 -18.88 -20.65
N ASP A 126 -15.17 -18.07 -21.71
CA ASP A 126 -14.01 -17.54 -22.43
C ASP A 126 -13.32 -16.45 -21.57
N PRO A 127 -12.05 -16.63 -21.18
CA PRO A 127 -11.34 -15.63 -20.37
C PRO A 127 -11.31 -14.23 -20.98
N LEU A 128 -11.35 -14.09 -22.31
CA LEU A 128 -11.31 -12.79 -22.98
C LEU A 128 -12.60 -12.00 -22.82
N THR A 129 -13.75 -12.66 -22.88
CA THR A 129 -15.06 -12.00 -22.91
C THR A 129 -15.81 -12.11 -21.58
N ALA A 130 -15.44 -13.07 -20.72
CA ALA A 130 -16.08 -13.27 -19.44
C ALA A 130 -16.01 -12.00 -18.57
N PRO A 131 -17.12 -11.65 -17.88
CA PRO A 131 -17.12 -10.55 -16.93
C PRO A 131 -16.21 -10.88 -15.75
N THR A 132 -15.58 -9.84 -15.17
CA THR A 132 -14.53 -10.00 -14.16
C THR A 132 -14.97 -10.81 -12.94
N ASN A 133 -16.23 -10.70 -12.52
CA ASN A 133 -16.78 -11.48 -11.40
C ASN A 133 -16.84 -12.99 -11.70
N ALA A 134 -17.22 -13.39 -12.92
CA ALA A 134 -17.26 -14.78 -13.33
C ALA A 134 -15.83 -15.36 -13.39
N LEU A 135 -14.88 -14.62 -13.96
CA LEU A 135 -13.48 -15.04 -14.00
C LEU A 135 -12.87 -15.12 -12.58
N ASN A 136 -13.23 -14.19 -11.68
CA ASN A 136 -12.80 -14.25 -10.28
C ASN A 136 -13.29 -15.52 -9.57
N ALA A 137 -14.56 -15.90 -9.79
CA ALA A 137 -15.13 -17.09 -9.17
C ALA A 137 -14.31 -18.35 -9.50
N GLN A 138 -13.81 -18.45 -10.73
CA GLN A 138 -12.95 -19.56 -11.18
C GLN A 138 -11.55 -19.56 -10.55
N LEU A 139 -11.03 -18.39 -10.19
CA LEU A 139 -9.66 -18.20 -9.68
C LEU A 139 -9.56 -18.21 -8.15
N ASN A 140 -10.63 -17.85 -7.44
CA ASN A 140 -10.63 -17.66 -5.98
C ASN A 140 -10.10 -18.88 -5.21
N ALA A 141 -10.42 -20.10 -5.64
CA ALA A 141 -9.96 -21.32 -4.98
C ALA A 141 -8.44 -21.54 -5.11
N ILE A 142 -7.83 -21.06 -6.20
CA ILE A 142 -6.38 -21.11 -6.40
C ILE A 142 -5.70 -20.01 -5.59
N VAL A 143 -6.25 -18.79 -5.59
CA VAL A 143 -5.76 -17.66 -4.78
C VAL A 143 -5.70 -18.05 -3.30
N ALA A 144 -6.76 -18.68 -2.77
CA ALA A 144 -6.79 -19.14 -1.39
C ALA A 144 -5.74 -20.22 -1.11
N ALA A 145 -5.48 -21.12 -2.05
CA ALA A 145 -4.47 -22.17 -1.90
C ALA A 145 -3.04 -21.60 -1.91
N VAL A 146 -2.75 -20.65 -2.81
CA VAL A 146 -1.46 -19.96 -2.88
C VAL A 146 -1.20 -19.17 -1.59
N ALA A 147 -2.20 -18.42 -1.11
CA ALA A 147 -2.08 -17.66 0.14
C ALA A 147 -1.81 -18.58 1.35
N ALA A 148 -2.51 -19.71 1.43
CA ALA A 148 -2.32 -20.70 2.49
C ALA A 148 -0.92 -21.35 2.43
N GLU A 149 -0.45 -21.74 1.24
CA GLU A 149 0.88 -22.36 1.06
C GLU A 149 2.01 -21.40 1.45
N LEU A 150 1.88 -20.13 1.08
CA LEU A 150 2.85 -19.10 1.45
C LEU A 150 2.71 -18.65 2.92
N LYS A 151 1.86 -19.33 3.71
CA LYS A 151 1.59 -19.06 5.13
C LYS A 151 1.24 -17.59 5.38
N ILE A 152 0.57 -16.99 4.41
CA ILE A 152 0.13 -15.61 4.53
C ILE A 152 -1.14 -15.65 5.38
N PRO A 153 -1.22 -14.84 6.45
CA PRO A 153 -2.46 -14.69 7.18
C PRO A 153 -3.56 -14.40 6.15
N PRO A 154 -4.68 -15.15 6.13
CA PRO A 154 -5.74 -14.89 5.16
C PRO A 154 -6.03 -13.40 5.19
N ALA A 155 -6.04 -12.76 4.02
CA ALA A 155 -6.40 -11.35 3.92
C ALA A 155 -7.66 -11.17 4.76
N ARG A 156 -7.56 -10.43 5.87
CA ARG A 156 -8.70 -10.20 6.74
C ARG A 156 -9.78 -9.67 5.81
N LYS A 157 -10.93 -10.36 5.76
CA LYS A 157 -12.09 -9.84 5.02
C LYS A 157 -12.18 -8.36 5.40
N PRO A 158 -12.14 -7.44 4.41
CA PRO A 158 -12.40 -6.05 4.73
C PRO A 158 -13.69 -6.06 5.51
N LYS A 159 -13.68 -5.44 6.70
CA LYS A 159 -14.91 -5.37 7.47
C LYS A 159 -15.96 -4.73 6.55
N ASP A 160 -17.16 -5.31 6.52
CA ASP A 160 -18.24 -4.92 5.58
C ASP A 160 -18.69 -3.47 5.74
N VAL A 161 -18.17 -2.77 6.74
CA VAL A 161 -18.40 -1.36 7.01
C VAL A 161 -17.40 -0.52 6.21
N SER A 162 -17.95 0.40 5.44
CA SER A 162 -17.22 1.35 4.61
C SER A 162 -17.00 2.68 5.34
N PHE A 163 -15.81 3.24 5.20
CA PHE A 163 -15.42 4.49 5.85
C PHE A 163 -14.82 5.46 4.84
N THR A 164 -14.95 6.76 5.08
CA THR A 164 -14.12 7.79 4.45
C THR A 164 -13.32 8.54 5.51
N VAL A 165 -12.15 9.03 5.12
CA VAL A 165 -11.44 10.07 5.88
C VAL A 165 -11.63 11.35 5.10
N SER A 166 -12.60 12.16 5.52
CA SER A 166 -12.90 13.43 4.87
C SER A 166 -11.83 14.48 5.24
N ALA A 167 -12.09 15.75 4.92
CA ALA A 167 -11.12 16.82 5.10
C ALA A 167 -10.69 16.97 6.57
N VAL A 168 -9.37 17.04 6.79
CA VAL A 168 -8.81 17.59 8.02
C VAL A 168 -8.71 19.10 7.83
N ILE A 169 -9.10 19.88 8.84
CA ILE A 169 -9.10 21.35 8.78
C ILE A 169 -8.35 21.97 9.96
N GLY A 170 -7.95 23.23 9.79
CA GLY A 170 -7.33 24.05 10.86
C GLY A 170 -5.82 23.86 11.05
N ALA A 171 -5.19 22.87 10.42
CA ALA A 171 -3.75 22.70 10.52
C ALA A 171 -3.03 23.77 9.67
N PRO A 172 -1.96 24.39 10.18
CA PRO A 172 -1.12 25.29 9.38
C PRO A 172 -0.40 24.55 8.25
N ALA A 173 0.06 25.31 7.26
CA ALA A 173 0.87 24.83 6.14
C ALA A 173 0.26 23.59 5.42
N ASP A 174 1.02 22.50 5.31
CA ASP A 174 0.63 21.25 4.65
C ASP A 174 -0.05 20.23 5.59
N GLY A 175 -0.35 20.64 6.83
CA GLY A 175 -0.81 19.75 7.90
C GLY A 175 -2.12 19.03 7.60
N ASN A 176 -3.11 19.72 7.02
CA ASN A 176 -4.41 19.14 6.69
C ASN A 176 -4.25 17.93 5.77
N THR A 177 -3.50 18.13 4.68
CA THR A 177 -3.23 17.11 3.66
C THR A 177 -2.47 15.92 4.25
N TYR A 178 -1.40 16.18 5.00
CA TYR A 178 -0.57 15.09 5.52
C TYR A 178 -1.24 14.29 6.64
N LEU A 179 -2.04 14.93 7.50
CA LEU A 179 -2.82 14.23 8.52
C LEU A 179 -3.91 13.36 7.91
N GLN A 180 -4.65 13.88 6.91
CA GLN A 180 -5.66 13.11 6.18
C GLN A 180 -5.03 11.88 5.51
N GLN A 181 -3.93 12.09 4.77
CA GLN A 181 -3.22 11.03 4.06
C GLN A 181 -2.65 9.98 5.04
N ALA A 182 -2.06 10.41 6.15
CA ALA A 182 -1.52 9.51 7.16
C ALA A 182 -2.62 8.62 7.76
N MET A 183 -3.77 9.21 8.14
CA MET A 183 -4.92 8.47 8.65
C MET A 183 -5.44 7.45 7.63
N HIS A 184 -5.61 7.88 6.38
CA HIS A 184 -6.04 7.01 5.28
C HIS A 184 -5.11 5.79 5.12
N ILE A 185 -3.80 6.02 5.09
CA ILE A 185 -2.79 4.95 4.96
C ILE A 185 -2.86 3.99 6.15
N ARG A 186 -2.98 4.50 7.37
CA ARG A 186 -2.97 3.67 8.60
C ARG A 186 -4.22 2.80 8.73
N LEU A 187 -5.39 3.35 8.43
CA LEU A 187 -6.64 2.57 8.46
C LEU A 187 -6.66 1.49 7.37
N ARG A 188 -6.17 1.78 6.15
CA ARG A 188 -6.01 0.75 5.12
C ARG A 188 -5.06 -0.37 5.54
N ARG A 189 -3.92 -0.03 6.16
CA ARG A 189 -2.98 -1.02 6.72
C ARG A 189 -3.61 -1.84 7.86
N ALA A 190 -4.53 -1.25 8.61
CA ALA A 190 -5.30 -1.95 9.65
C ALA A 190 -6.42 -2.87 9.08
N GLY A 191 -6.61 -2.91 7.76
CA GLY A 191 -7.55 -3.81 7.08
C GLY A 191 -8.93 -3.22 6.79
N TYR A 192 -9.10 -1.89 6.92
CA TYR A 192 -10.35 -1.21 6.62
C TYR A 192 -10.47 -0.85 5.14
N ARG A 193 -11.68 -0.94 4.59
CA ARG A 193 -12.00 -0.48 3.23
C ARG A 193 -12.39 1.00 3.31
N LEU A 194 -11.50 1.86 2.83
CA LEU A 194 -11.77 3.28 2.69
C LEU A 194 -12.32 3.57 1.30
N GLN A 195 -13.39 4.34 1.21
CA GLN A 195 -13.89 4.91 -0.03
C GLN A 195 -13.35 6.33 -0.19
N THR A 196 -13.27 6.80 -1.43
CA THR A 196 -12.81 8.16 -1.75
C THR A 196 -13.97 9.16 -1.74
N ASP A 197 -15.21 8.68 -1.87
CA ASP A 197 -16.41 9.51 -1.93
C ASP A 197 -17.16 9.47 -0.60
N ASP A 198 -17.51 10.65 -0.08
CA ASP A 198 -18.16 10.80 1.22
C ASP A 198 -19.67 10.43 1.21
N PHE A 199 -20.24 10.18 0.03
CA PHE A 199 -21.69 10.03 -0.17
C PHE A 199 -22.21 8.58 -0.16
N ASP A 200 -21.32 7.58 -0.09
CA ASP A 200 -21.68 6.15 -0.05
C ASP A 200 -20.84 5.38 0.98
N VAL A 201 -20.74 5.92 2.19
CA VAL A 201 -20.02 5.28 3.31
C VAL A 201 -20.90 5.16 4.54
N ASP A 202 -20.65 4.16 5.38
CA ASP A 202 -21.37 4.00 6.64
C ASP A 202 -20.94 5.06 7.67
N TYR A 203 -19.66 5.45 7.63
CA TYR A 203 -19.08 6.41 8.57
C TYR A 203 -18.05 7.35 7.95
N ILE A 204 -17.98 8.56 8.51
CA ILE A 204 -17.08 9.64 8.10
C ILE A 204 -16.15 9.98 9.27
N ILE A 205 -14.84 10.01 9.02
CA ILE A 205 -13.84 10.49 9.97
C ILE A 205 -13.47 11.92 9.61
N LEU A 206 -13.64 12.83 10.58
CA LEU A 206 -13.29 14.24 10.47
C LEU A 206 -12.13 14.58 11.42
N GLY A 207 -11.24 15.47 10.99
CA GLY A 207 -10.14 15.97 11.82
C GLY A 207 -10.18 17.49 11.94
N HIS A 208 -10.06 18.01 13.15
CA HIS A 208 -9.95 19.44 13.41
C HIS A 208 -8.69 19.72 14.23
N VAL A 209 -7.82 20.60 13.73
CA VAL A 209 -6.57 20.98 14.37
C VAL A 209 -6.68 22.41 14.88
N THR A 210 -6.24 22.63 16.11
CA THR A 210 -6.03 23.96 16.69
C THR A 210 -4.59 24.09 17.14
N VAL A 211 -4.04 25.28 16.92
CA VAL A 211 -2.71 25.66 17.41
C VAL A 211 -2.87 26.90 18.27
N SER A 212 -2.32 26.85 19.48
CA SER A 212 -2.37 27.98 20.42
C SER A 212 -0.98 28.21 21.01
N SER A 213 -0.62 29.46 21.28
CA SER A 213 0.61 29.76 22.01
C SER A 213 0.42 29.35 23.47
N SER A 214 1.26 28.45 23.96
CA SER A 214 1.25 28.01 25.36
C SER A 214 2.30 28.73 26.20
N SER A 215 3.33 29.30 25.57
CA SER A 215 4.33 30.19 26.16
C SER A 215 5.05 30.98 25.05
N PRO A 216 5.91 31.97 25.36
CA PRO A 216 6.73 32.64 24.34
C PRO A 216 7.59 31.69 23.49
N ASP A 217 8.03 30.56 24.07
CA ASP A 217 8.92 29.59 23.42
C ASP A 217 8.20 28.28 23.02
N GLY A 218 6.87 28.21 23.21
CA GLY A 218 6.11 26.98 23.04
C GLY A 218 4.70 27.19 22.50
N GLU A 219 4.24 26.21 21.74
CA GLU A 219 2.87 26.16 21.23
C GLU A 219 2.25 24.79 21.50
N THR A 220 0.94 24.77 21.68
CA THR A 220 0.15 23.55 21.83
C THR A 220 -0.56 23.26 20.52
N ILE A 221 -0.31 22.07 19.99
CA ILE A 221 -1.09 21.50 18.88
C ILE A 221 -2.13 20.57 19.50
N ALA A 222 -3.41 20.88 19.32
CA ALA A 222 -4.52 20.02 19.70
C ALA A 222 -5.27 19.55 18.45
N ILE A 223 -5.66 18.28 18.44
CA ILE A 223 -6.35 17.65 17.32
C ILE A 223 -7.54 16.86 17.86
N SER A 224 -8.70 17.15 17.30
CA SER A 224 -9.93 16.42 17.55
C SER A 224 -10.28 15.56 16.34
N TRP A 225 -10.45 14.27 16.55
CA TRP A 225 -10.95 13.32 15.55
C TRP A 225 -12.37 12.93 15.89
N SER A 226 -13.31 13.15 14.97
CA SER A 226 -14.71 12.80 15.15
C SER A 226 -15.09 11.70 14.18
N LEU A 227 -15.82 10.69 14.66
CA LEU A 227 -16.49 9.69 13.83
C LEU A 227 -17.96 10.06 13.75
N MET A 228 -18.48 10.19 12.54
CA MET A 228 -19.89 10.46 12.26
C MET A 228 -20.50 9.36 11.43
N THR A 229 -21.81 9.16 11.52
CA THR A 229 -22.57 8.34 10.57
C THR A 229 -22.68 9.07 9.23
N ALA A 230 -23.04 8.35 8.16
CA ALA A 230 -23.39 8.95 6.86
C ALA A 230 -24.47 10.04 6.97
N GLY A 231 -25.38 9.90 7.93
CA GLY A 231 -26.48 10.84 8.19
C GLY A 231 -26.05 12.10 8.96
N GLY A 232 -24.78 12.20 9.37
CA GLY A 232 -24.24 13.34 10.12
C GLY A 232 -24.34 13.21 11.64
N ASP A 233 -24.80 12.08 12.17
CA ASP A 233 -24.88 11.88 13.62
C ASP A 233 -23.51 11.59 14.23
N PRO A 234 -23.14 12.23 15.35
CA PRO A 234 -21.86 11.96 16.01
C PRO A 234 -21.88 10.58 16.69
N VAL A 235 -20.93 9.73 16.32
CA VAL A 235 -20.70 8.42 16.97
C VAL A 235 -19.75 8.56 18.16
N GLY A 236 -18.77 9.46 18.05
CA GLY A 236 -17.86 9.80 19.12
C GLY A 236 -16.68 10.67 18.65
N GLN A 237 -15.88 11.10 19.62
CA GLN A 237 -14.79 12.04 19.42
C GLN A 237 -13.56 11.59 20.23
N ILE A 238 -12.37 11.86 19.69
CA ILE A 238 -11.08 11.57 20.30
C ILE A 238 -10.24 12.83 20.25
N GLU A 239 -9.74 13.25 21.41
CA GLU A 239 -8.87 14.41 21.53
C GLU A 239 -7.43 13.97 21.79
N GLN A 240 -6.50 14.61 21.11
CA GLN A 240 -5.07 14.49 21.37
C GLN A 240 -4.46 15.88 21.38
N SER A 241 -3.48 16.11 22.24
CA SER A 241 -2.74 17.37 22.26
C SER A 241 -1.29 17.14 22.66
N ASN A 242 -0.41 18.01 22.18
CA ASN A 242 0.98 18.01 22.59
C ASN A 242 1.55 19.43 22.58
N ASN A 243 2.49 19.69 23.49
CA ASN A 243 3.28 20.92 23.51
C ASN A 243 4.56 20.71 22.70
N VAL A 244 4.85 21.67 21.83
CA VAL A 244 6.01 21.66 20.94
C VAL A 244 6.72 23.02 21.01
N PRO A 245 8.00 23.10 20.63
CA PRO A 245 8.69 24.38 20.50
C PRO A 245 7.94 25.32 19.55
N ALA A 246 7.96 26.62 19.83
CA ALA A 246 7.29 27.63 19.01
C ALA A 246 7.70 27.52 17.52
N GLY A 247 6.71 27.62 16.62
CA GLY A 247 6.91 27.58 15.18
C GLY A 247 7.05 26.17 14.59
N THR A 248 6.94 25.11 15.39
CA THR A 248 6.95 23.72 14.90
C THR A 248 5.76 23.43 13.99
N ALA A 249 4.57 23.90 14.35
CA ALA A 249 3.32 23.74 13.61
C ALA A 249 3.34 24.46 12.25
N ALA A 250 4.20 25.46 12.08
CA ALA A 250 4.41 26.16 10.82
C ALA A 250 5.40 25.43 9.88
N GLN A 251 6.14 24.44 10.39
CA GLN A 251 7.05 23.61 9.57
C GLN A 251 6.28 22.56 8.77
N SER A 252 6.99 21.79 7.94
CA SER A 252 6.36 20.72 7.15
C SER A 252 5.89 19.56 8.04
N TRP A 253 4.61 19.22 7.88
CA TRP A 253 3.93 18.16 8.62
C TRP A 253 4.24 16.77 8.10
N ARG A 254 4.92 16.64 6.95
CA ARG A 254 5.24 15.35 6.32
C ARG A 254 5.88 14.34 7.28
N ARG A 255 6.73 14.80 8.21
CA ARG A 255 7.39 13.93 9.19
C ARG A 255 6.60 13.74 10.48
N MET A 256 5.73 14.68 10.84
CA MET A 256 4.98 14.67 12.10
C MET A 256 3.66 13.90 11.97
N ALA A 257 2.96 14.03 10.84
CA ALA A 257 1.63 13.48 10.64
C ALA A 257 1.59 11.96 10.87
N GLY A 258 2.61 11.23 10.42
CA GLY A 258 2.71 9.78 10.66
C GLY A 258 2.71 9.42 12.15
N ALA A 259 3.56 10.07 12.94
CA ALA A 259 3.67 9.81 14.38
C ALA A 259 2.41 10.22 15.14
N ILE A 260 1.82 11.37 14.79
CA ILE A 260 0.55 11.85 15.33
C ILE A 260 -0.56 10.83 15.05
N THR A 261 -0.68 10.35 13.81
CA THR A 261 -1.68 9.35 13.44
C THR A 261 -1.42 8.01 14.14
N ASP A 262 -0.17 7.57 14.25
CA ASP A 262 0.17 6.31 14.93
C ASP A 262 -0.26 6.32 16.40
N ALA A 263 -0.15 7.46 17.08
CA ALA A 263 -0.58 7.62 18.47
C ALA A 263 -2.10 7.47 18.64
N VAL A 264 -2.91 8.02 17.73
CA VAL A 264 -4.38 8.03 17.85
C VAL A 264 -5.06 6.79 17.25
N LEU A 265 -4.37 6.09 16.34
CA LEU A 265 -4.93 4.97 15.57
C LEU A 265 -5.63 3.90 16.43
N PRO A 266 -5.08 3.44 17.58
CA PRO A 266 -5.75 2.44 18.40
C PRO A 266 -7.12 2.92 18.93
N ALA A 267 -7.21 4.20 19.32
CA ALA A 267 -8.45 4.79 19.82
C ALA A 267 -9.49 4.93 18.69
N VAL A 268 -9.08 5.35 17.50
CA VAL A 268 -9.95 5.41 16.31
C VAL A 268 -10.49 4.02 15.98
N ILE A 269 -9.64 3.00 15.98
CA ILE A 269 -10.06 1.60 15.73
C ILE A 269 -11.06 1.11 16.79
N ALA A 270 -10.85 1.46 18.06
CA ALA A 270 -11.78 1.10 19.13
C ALA A 270 -13.15 1.76 18.95
N LEU A 271 -13.16 3.05 18.58
CA LEU A 271 -14.38 3.80 18.30
C LEU A 271 -15.16 3.22 17.11
N ILE A 272 -14.45 2.86 16.04
CA ILE A 272 -15.02 2.17 14.88
C ILE A 272 -15.67 0.83 15.29
N LYS A 273 -14.97 -0.01 16.06
CA LYS A 273 -15.53 -1.30 16.52
C LYS A 273 -16.80 -1.13 17.36
N LYS A 274 -16.85 -0.10 18.20
CA LYS A 274 -18.05 0.24 18.97
C LYS A 274 -19.22 0.57 18.03
N ALA A 275 -18.97 1.39 17.01
CA ALA A 275 -19.96 1.76 16.00
C ALA A 275 -20.52 0.54 15.24
N GLU A 276 -19.63 -0.35 14.79
CA GLU A 276 -19.98 -1.61 14.11
C GLU A 276 -20.94 -2.48 14.95
N SER A 277 -20.68 -2.60 16.26
CA SER A 277 -21.50 -3.41 17.18
C SER A 277 -22.91 -2.85 17.37
N GLN A 278 -23.06 -1.53 17.37
CA GLN A 278 -24.34 -0.85 17.55
C GLN A 278 -25.20 -0.96 16.28
N ASN A 279 -24.62 -0.77 15.10
CA ASN A 279 -25.32 -0.90 13.82
C ASN A 279 -25.80 -2.34 13.57
N SER A 280 -24.99 -3.34 13.93
CA SER A 280 -25.34 -4.76 13.81
C SER A 280 -26.54 -5.17 14.69
N SER A 281 -26.76 -4.46 15.79
CA SER A 281 -27.88 -4.70 16.72
C SER A 281 -29.18 -4.08 16.20
N SER A 282 -29.10 -2.94 15.52
CA SER A 282 -30.26 -2.26 14.93
C SER A 282 -30.82 -2.96 13.69
N LYS A 283 -30.01 -3.70 12.93
CA LYS A 283 -30.47 -4.44 11.73
C LYS A 283 -31.10 -5.81 12.04
N ARG A 284 -31.07 -6.26 13.31
CA ARG A 284 -31.65 -7.53 13.77
C ARG A 284 -33.00 -7.39 14.47
N GLN A 285 -33.50 -6.16 14.64
CA GLN A 285 -34.87 -5.85 15.06
C GLN A 285 -35.69 -5.46 13.84
#